data_AF-A0A087TEK8-F1
#
_entry.id   AF-A0A087TEK8-F1
#
_cell.length_a   1.000
_cell.length_b   1.000
_cell.length_c   1.000
_cell.angle_alpha   90.00
_cell.angle_beta   90.00
_cell.angle_gamma   90.00
#
_symmetry.space_group_name_H-M   'P 1'
#
loop_
_entity.id
_entity.type
_entity.pdbx_description
1 polymer ?
#
loop_
_entity_poly.entity_id
_entity_poly.type
_entity_poly.pdbx_seq_one_letter_code
_entity_poly.pdbx_strand_id
1 'polypeptide(L)'
;MMFEKYALNCVSGAINCSWRNKGRKVLKSIASFCSPCICVLGQRCYTTNKTKTGILMMNMGGPGTVEEVEGFLTNLFTDTDIMQLPMQSKVGPLIARKRAPGVAKKYSQIGGGSPILKWTNLQGTLMTKLLDRISPGTAPHKHYVGFRYAKPLMEDTLAEM
;
A
#
# COMPACT_ATOMS: atom_id res chain seq x y z
N MET A 1 15.09 -28.96 -16.89
CA MET A 1 14.73 -28.45 -18.24
C MET A 1 13.54 -29.24 -18.73
N MET A 2 12.37 -28.63 -18.86
CA MET A 2 11.29 -29.09 -19.74
C MET A 2 10.37 -27.89 -19.97
N PHE A 3 10.51 -27.34 -21.16
CA PHE A 3 9.74 -26.23 -21.70
C PHE A 3 8.61 -26.84 -22.55
N GLU A 4 7.45 -26.21 -22.46
CA GLU A 4 6.59 -25.83 -23.60
C GLU A 4 5.50 -26.77 -24.18
N LYS A 5 4.40 -26.06 -24.49
CA LYS A 5 3.32 -26.28 -25.47
C LYS A 5 2.22 -27.25 -25.10
N TYR A 6 1.05 -26.70 -24.77
CA TYR A 6 -0.19 -26.94 -25.53
C TYR A 6 -1.07 -25.69 -25.50
N ALA A 7 -1.16 -25.02 -26.64
CA ALA A 7 -2.26 -24.14 -27.02
C ALA A 7 -3.10 -24.85 -28.09
N LEU A 8 -4.32 -24.33 -28.34
CA LEU A 8 -5.39 -24.75 -29.28
C LEU A 8 -6.56 -25.46 -28.55
N ASN A 9 -7.84 -25.12 -28.69
CA ASN A 9 -8.54 -24.23 -29.62
C ASN A 9 -9.88 -23.75 -29.02
N CYS A 10 -10.29 -22.54 -29.41
CA CYS A 10 -11.60 -21.96 -29.18
C CYS A 10 -12.53 -22.37 -30.33
N VAL A 11 -13.67 -23.01 -30.06
CA VAL A 11 -14.71 -23.30 -31.07
C VAL A 11 -16.03 -22.66 -30.63
N SER A 12 -16.53 -21.78 -31.50
CA SER A 12 -17.80 -21.06 -31.39
C SER A 12 -18.99 -21.98 -31.13
N GLY A 13 -19.86 -21.58 -30.20
CA GLY A 13 -21.20 -22.15 -30.04
C GLY A 13 -22.07 -21.21 -29.23
N ALA A 14 -22.89 -20.40 -29.89
CA ALA A 14 -23.86 -19.51 -29.26
C ALA A 14 -24.90 -20.34 -28.49
N ILE A 15 -25.00 -20.13 -27.17
CA ILE A 15 -26.09 -20.68 -26.37
C ILE A 15 -27.14 -19.58 -26.20
N ASN A 16 -28.30 -19.80 -26.81
CA ASN A 16 -29.45 -18.92 -26.74
C ASN A 16 -30.16 -19.14 -25.38
N CYS A 17 -29.93 -18.28 -24.39
CA CYS A 17 -30.61 -18.35 -23.09
C CYS A 17 -31.91 -17.54 -23.13
N SER A 18 -33.02 -18.23 -23.37
CA SER A 18 -34.37 -17.70 -23.20
C SER A 18 -34.67 -17.50 -21.71
N TRP A 19 -34.88 -16.25 -21.29
CA TRP A 19 -35.44 -15.91 -19.99
C TRP A 19 -36.90 -15.48 -20.15
N ARG A 20 -37.82 -16.33 -19.71
CA ARG A 20 -39.26 -16.02 -19.62
C ARG A 20 -39.51 -15.26 -18.32
N ASN A 21 -39.58 -13.93 -18.40
CA ASN A 21 -39.97 -13.08 -17.28
C ASN A 21 -41.45 -12.68 -17.44
N LYS A 22 -42.31 -13.10 -16.51
CA LYS A 22 -43.72 -12.67 -16.47
C LYS A 22 -43.78 -11.18 -16.09
N GLY A 23 -44.04 -10.34 -17.10
CA GLY A 23 -44.83 -9.11 -16.96
C GLY A 23 -44.19 -7.90 -16.25
N ARG A 24 -43.38 -7.12 -16.97
CA ARG A 24 -43.55 -5.65 -17.14
C ARG A 24 -42.43 -5.09 -18.03
N LYS A 25 -42.82 -4.42 -19.12
CA LYS A 25 -41.92 -3.67 -20.00
C LYS A 25 -41.52 -2.36 -19.32
N VAL A 26 -40.24 -2.16 -19.05
CA VAL A 26 -39.62 -0.82 -19.04
C VAL A 26 -38.24 -0.94 -19.68
N LEU A 27 -38.12 -0.44 -20.92
CA LEU A 27 -36.84 -0.31 -21.60
C LEU A 27 -36.06 0.87 -21.03
N LYS A 28 -34.89 0.61 -20.44
CA LYS A 28 -33.74 1.53 -20.52
C LYS A 28 -32.47 0.72 -20.73
N SER A 29 -31.88 0.91 -21.91
CA SER A 29 -30.61 0.35 -22.34
C SER A 29 -29.46 1.04 -21.60
N ILE A 30 -28.69 0.29 -20.81
CA ILE A 30 -27.30 0.62 -20.47
C ILE A 30 -26.53 -0.69 -20.58
N ALA A 31 -25.89 -0.90 -21.73
CA ALA A 31 -25.00 -2.03 -21.93
C ALA A 31 -23.72 -1.80 -21.11
N SER A 32 -23.60 -2.47 -19.97
CA SER A 32 -22.32 -2.65 -19.29
C SER A 32 -21.72 -3.97 -19.79
N PHE A 33 -20.62 -3.88 -20.53
CA PHE A 33 -19.82 -5.01 -20.97
C PHE A 33 -19.26 -5.74 -19.74
N CYS A 34 -19.87 -6.86 -19.34
CA CYS A 34 -19.26 -7.79 -18.43
C CYS A 34 -18.35 -8.72 -19.26
N SER A 35 -17.04 -8.63 -19.03
CA SER A 35 -16.04 -9.55 -19.58
C SER A 35 -16.40 -11.01 -19.22
N PRO A 36 -16.09 -12.03 -20.04
CA PRO A 36 -16.59 -13.38 -19.84
C PRO A 36 -15.90 -14.05 -18.63
N CYS A 37 -16.54 -14.01 -17.47
CA CYS A 37 -16.24 -14.92 -16.36
C CYS A 37 -16.76 -16.32 -16.71
N ILE A 38 -15.83 -17.27 -16.89
CA ILE A 38 -16.15 -18.70 -16.85
C ILE A 38 -16.47 -19.04 -15.39
N CYS A 39 -17.76 -19.15 -15.08
CA CYS A 39 -18.24 -19.60 -13.76
C CYS A 39 -18.01 -21.11 -13.62
N VAL A 40 -16.88 -21.52 -13.04
CA VAL A 40 -16.74 -22.86 -12.45
C VAL A 40 -17.61 -22.90 -11.18
N LEU A 41 -18.51 -23.88 -11.12
CA LEU A 41 -19.37 -24.15 -9.97
C LEU A 41 -18.54 -24.15 -8.67
N GLY A 42 -18.74 -23.14 -7.81
CA GLY A 42 -18.15 -23.10 -6.46
C GLY A 42 -17.29 -21.89 -6.12
N GLN A 43 -17.00 -20.97 -7.05
CA GLN A 43 -16.24 -19.76 -6.71
C GLN A 43 -17.17 -18.57 -6.45
N ARG A 44 -17.20 -18.14 -5.18
CA ARG A 44 -17.88 -16.92 -4.71
C ARG A 44 -17.19 -15.72 -5.37
N CYS A 45 -17.85 -15.05 -6.33
CA CYS A 45 -17.39 -13.76 -6.84
C CYS A 45 -17.37 -12.75 -5.69
N TYR A 46 -16.18 -12.48 -5.13
CA TYR A 46 -16.00 -11.45 -4.12
C TYR A 46 -15.74 -10.12 -4.84
N THR A 47 -16.80 -9.40 -5.19
CA THR A 47 -16.69 -7.99 -5.59
C THR A 47 -16.87 -7.12 -4.35
N THR A 48 -15.90 -7.14 -3.44
CA THR A 48 -15.68 -5.96 -2.62
C THR A 48 -14.24 -5.53 -2.88
N ASN A 49 -14.09 -4.36 -3.50
CA ASN A 49 -12.80 -3.71 -3.73
C ASN A 49 -12.23 -3.16 -2.40
N LYS A 50 -12.65 -3.74 -1.27
CA LYS A 50 -12.42 -3.25 0.08
C LYS A 50 -11.45 -4.20 0.76
N THR A 51 -10.36 -3.63 1.25
CA THR A 51 -9.31 -4.34 1.98
C THR A 51 -9.90 -5.02 3.20
N LYS A 52 -9.64 -6.32 3.35
CA LYS A 52 -10.14 -7.09 4.50
C LYS A 52 -9.13 -7.04 5.64
N THR A 53 -7.85 -7.16 5.34
CA THR A 53 -6.77 -7.12 6.34
C THR A 53 -5.72 -6.10 5.94
N GLY A 54 -5.60 -5.04 6.75
CA GLY A 54 -4.53 -4.05 6.63
C GLY A 54 -3.29 -4.48 7.43
N ILE A 55 -2.10 -4.27 6.87
CA ILE A 55 -0.82 -4.56 7.53
C ILE A 55 -0.04 -3.26 7.64
N LEU A 56 0.04 -2.72 8.85
CA LEU A 56 0.81 -1.50 9.14
C LEU A 56 2.29 -1.85 9.37
N MET A 57 3.13 -1.47 8.43
CA MET A 57 4.58 -1.62 8.48
C MET A 57 5.19 -0.42 9.21
N MET A 58 5.64 -0.65 10.43
CA MET A 58 6.17 0.39 11.30
C MET A 58 7.70 0.49 11.22
N ASN A 59 8.22 1.71 11.16
CA ASN A 59 9.65 1.99 11.30
C ASN A 59 9.84 3.46 11.74
N MET A 60 11.05 3.85 12.13
CA MET A 60 11.41 5.26 12.37
C MET A 60 11.28 6.09 11.09
N GLY A 61 11.52 5.47 9.94
CA GLY A 61 11.57 6.13 8.64
C GLY A 61 12.91 6.82 8.40
N GLY A 62 12.94 7.68 7.38
CA GLY A 62 14.10 8.52 7.07
C GLY A 62 13.72 9.55 6.00
N PRO A 63 14.45 10.68 5.95
CA PRO A 63 14.15 11.76 5.00
C PRO A 63 14.39 11.27 3.57
N GLY A 64 13.41 11.45 2.69
CA GLY A 64 13.50 11.03 1.29
C GLY A 64 14.45 11.90 0.48
N THR A 65 14.59 13.16 0.89
CA THR A 65 15.53 14.13 0.31
C THR A 65 16.33 14.87 1.38
N VAL A 66 17.38 15.58 0.98
CA VAL A 66 18.25 16.34 1.90
C VAL A 66 17.47 17.47 2.60
N GLU A 67 16.49 18.06 1.93
CA GLU A 67 15.67 19.16 2.43
C GLU A 67 14.74 18.71 3.56
N GLU A 68 14.33 17.45 3.58
CA GLU A 68 13.47 16.87 4.61
C GLU A 68 14.20 16.53 5.91
N VAL A 69 15.54 16.62 5.92
CA VAL A 69 16.37 16.24 7.07
C VAL A 69 16.03 17.04 8.32
N GLU A 70 15.81 18.36 8.20
CA GLU A 70 15.46 19.19 9.36
C GLU A 70 14.11 18.79 9.95
N GLY A 71 13.10 18.54 9.11
CA GLY A 71 11.78 18.08 9.55
C GLY A 71 11.86 16.73 10.27
N PHE A 72 12.57 15.78 9.69
CA PHE A 72 12.83 14.47 10.30
C PHE A 72 13.50 14.59 11.68
N LEU A 73 14.56 15.40 11.78
CA LEU A 73 15.27 15.60 13.05
C LEU A 73 14.41 16.34 14.07
N THR A 74 13.59 17.29 13.63
CA THR A 74 12.68 18.02 14.52
C THR A 74 11.73 17.04 15.18
N ASN A 75 11.06 16.18 14.40
CA ASN A 75 10.17 15.14 14.91
C ASN A 75 10.89 14.20 15.90
N LEU A 76 12.12 13.79 15.58
CA LEU A 76 12.93 12.92 16.43
C LEU A 76 13.31 13.56 17.77
N PHE A 77 13.71 14.84 17.78
CA PHE A 77 14.11 15.52 19.03
C PHE A 77 12.92 16.03 19.85
N THR A 78 11.74 16.16 19.25
CA THR A 78 10.51 16.47 19.99
C THR A 78 9.86 15.24 20.62
N ASP A 79 10.28 14.04 20.23
CA ASP A 79 9.71 12.79 20.75
C ASP A 79 10.16 12.50 22.19
N THR A 80 9.22 12.58 23.12
CA THR A 80 9.41 12.32 24.56
C THR A 80 9.59 10.84 24.89
N ASP A 81 9.16 9.95 24.00
CA ASP A 81 9.26 8.50 24.21
C ASP A 81 10.69 8.00 23.93
N ILE A 82 11.46 8.73 23.10
CA ILE A 82 12.87 8.42 22.79
C ILE A 82 13.85 9.17 23.69
N MET A 83 13.62 10.47 23.94
CA MET A 83 14.50 11.30 24.76
C MET A 83 13.67 12.26 25.61
N GLN A 84 14.08 12.48 26.85
CA GLN A 84 13.43 13.45 27.74
C GLN A 84 14.35 14.66 27.93
N LEU A 85 13.93 15.83 27.43
CA LEU A 85 14.66 17.09 27.53
C LEU A 85 13.82 18.17 28.23
N PRO A 86 14.42 19.10 28.98
CA PRO A 86 13.69 20.23 29.53
C PRO A 86 13.16 21.13 28.39
N MET A 87 11.90 21.56 28.46
CA MET A 87 11.25 22.40 27.44
C MET A 87 11.41 21.84 26.00
N GLN A 88 11.22 20.53 25.84
CA GLN A 88 11.54 19.78 24.62
C GLN A 88 10.89 20.32 23.35
N SER A 89 9.66 20.88 23.44
CA SER A 89 8.99 21.53 22.31
C SER A 89 9.75 22.73 21.75
N LYS A 90 10.61 23.37 22.54
CA LYS A 90 11.49 24.47 22.11
C LYS A 90 12.92 23.98 21.86
N VAL A 91 13.46 23.16 22.76
CA VAL A 91 14.85 22.69 22.67
C VAL A 91 15.05 21.73 21.50
N GLY A 92 14.07 20.86 21.22
CA GLY A 92 14.13 19.89 20.12
C GLY A 92 14.35 20.54 18.75
N PRO A 93 13.49 21.49 18.32
CA PRO A 93 13.67 22.21 17.06
C PRO A 93 14.99 22.98 16.99
N LEU A 94 15.47 23.55 18.10
CA LEU A 94 16.77 24.25 18.14
C LEU A 94 17.94 23.29 17.89
N ILE A 95 17.91 22.10 18.50
CA ILE A 95 18.92 21.05 18.29
C ILE A 95 18.84 20.53 16.85
N ALA A 96 17.62 20.28 16.35
CA ALA A 96 17.39 19.82 14.98
C ALA A 96 18.01 20.79 13.96
N ARG A 97 17.68 22.08 14.04
CA ARG A 97 18.23 23.12 13.15
C ARG A 97 19.75 23.19 13.20
N LYS A 98 20.34 23.07 14.40
CA LYS A 98 21.80 23.09 14.55
C LYS A 98 22.47 21.85 13.95
N ARG A 99 21.85 20.67 14.05
CA ARG A 99 22.41 19.40 13.56
C ARG A 99 22.11 19.13 12.09
N ALA A 100 21.04 19.70 11.54
CA ALA A 100 20.56 19.45 10.19
C ALA A 100 21.64 19.59 9.11
N PRO A 101 22.51 20.64 9.08
CA PRO A 101 23.52 20.77 8.04
C PRO A 101 24.53 19.62 8.02
N GLY A 102 24.95 19.14 9.20
CA GLY A 102 25.89 18.03 9.32
C GLY A 102 25.28 16.69 8.91
N VAL A 103 23.99 16.48 9.20
CA VAL A 103 23.26 15.26 8.82
C VAL A 103 22.90 15.29 7.33
N ALA A 104 22.49 16.45 6.80
CA ALA A 104 22.23 16.69 5.39
C ALA A 104 23.44 16.31 4.53
N LYS A 105 24.64 16.76 4.90
CA LYS A 105 25.89 16.40 4.21
C LYS A 105 26.12 14.88 4.13
N LYS A 106 25.78 14.14 5.18
CA LYS A 106 25.90 12.67 5.19
C LYS A 106 24.88 12.03 4.24
N TYR A 107 23.65 12.53 4.21
CA TYR A 107 22.66 12.06 3.25
C TYR A 107 23.05 12.38 1.81
N SER A 108 23.63 13.56 1.54
CA SER A 108 24.17 13.90 0.22
C SER A 108 25.26 12.93 -0.23
N GLN A 109 26.15 12.49 0.68
CA GLN A 109 27.23 11.54 0.37
C GLN A 109 26.73 10.14 -0.02
N ILE A 110 25.54 9.74 0.43
CA ILE A 110 24.96 8.42 0.10
C ILE A 110 23.93 8.46 -1.04
N GLY A 111 23.81 9.60 -1.75
CA GLY A 111 22.90 9.75 -2.89
C GLY A 111 21.69 10.67 -2.67
N GLY A 112 21.69 11.47 -1.59
CA GLY A 112 20.72 12.57 -1.42
C GLY A 112 19.49 12.26 -0.56
N GLY A 113 19.40 11.07 0.05
CA GLY A 113 18.24 10.72 0.88
C GLY A 113 18.23 9.26 1.32
N SER A 114 17.23 8.89 2.10
CA SER A 114 17.02 7.53 2.59
C SER A 114 16.16 6.71 1.62
N PRO A 115 16.61 5.55 1.14
CA PRO A 115 15.82 4.69 0.26
C PRO A 115 14.77 3.85 1.03
N ILE A 116 14.59 4.09 2.33
CA ILE A 116 13.78 3.23 3.21
C ILE A 116 12.33 3.13 2.76
N LEU A 117 11.69 4.22 2.34
CA LEU A 117 10.30 4.20 1.88
C LEU A 117 10.12 3.30 0.65
N LYS A 118 11.07 3.37 -0.29
CA LYS A 118 11.08 2.53 -1.50
C LYS A 118 11.15 1.06 -1.12
N TRP A 119 12.08 0.70 -0.24
CA TRP A 119 12.28 -0.70 0.15
C TRP A 119 11.13 -1.25 0.99
N THR A 120 10.61 -0.48 1.95
CA THR A 120 9.45 -0.89 2.75
C THR A 120 8.22 -1.13 1.88
N ASN A 121 7.97 -0.28 0.87
CA ASN A 121 6.87 -0.51 -0.07
C ASN A 121 7.06 -1.75 -0.94
N LEU A 122 8.29 -2.01 -1.42
CA LEU A 122 8.58 -3.21 -2.19
C LEU A 122 8.37 -4.46 -1.34
N GLN A 123 8.88 -4.46 -0.11
CA GLN A 123 8.69 -5.54 0.86
C GLN A 123 7.19 -5.77 1.15
N GLY A 124 6.44 -4.70 1.41
CA GLY A 124 5.00 -4.76 1.67
C GLY A 124 4.20 -5.32 0.50
N THR A 125 4.54 -4.92 -0.72
CA THR A 125 3.90 -5.42 -1.94
C THR A 125 4.15 -6.91 -2.16
N LEU A 126 5.38 -7.37 -1.93
CA LEU A 126 5.72 -8.79 -2.07
C LEU A 126 5.08 -9.63 -0.97
N MET A 127 5.08 -9.11 0.26
CA MET A 127 4.48 -9.75 1.43
C MET A 127 2.96 -9.94 1.24
N THR A 128 2.22 -8.90 0.86
CA THR A 128 0.76 -8.98 0.66
C THR A 128 0.37 -9.97 -0.43
N LYS A 129 1.08 -9.95 -1.57
CA LYS A 129 0.89 -10.95 -2.65
C LYS A 129 1.09 -12.38 -2.18
N LEU A 130 2.06 -12.61 -1.29
CA LEU A 130 2.30 -13.93 -0.72
C LEU A 130 1.22 -14.31 0.29
N LEU A 131 0.79 -13.37 1.14
CA LEU A 131 -0.25 -13.58 2.14
C LEU A 131 -1.61 -13.90 1.51
N ASP A 132 -1.95 -13.30 0.37
CA ASP A 132 -3.18 -13.64 -0.36
C ASP A 132 -3.20 -15.11 -0.81
N ARG A 133 -2.02 -15.72 -1.05
CA ARG A 133 -1.90 -17.14 -1.40
C ARG A 133 -1.89 -18.05 -0.18
N ILE A 134 -1.16 -17.65 0.87
CA ILE A 134 -0.99 -18.44 2.09
C ILE A 134 -2.26 -18.43 2.95
N SER A 135 -2.95 -17.29 3.02
CA SER A 135 -4.13 -17.07 3.86
C SER A 135 -5.29 -16.44 3.08
N PRO A 136 -5.92 -17.18 2.15
CA PRO A 136 -7.03 -16.65 1.36
C PRO A 136 -8.24 -16.27 2.22
N GLY A 137 -8.36 -16.83 3.43
CA GLY A 137 -9.43 -16.49 4.38
C GLY A 137 -9.36 -15.06 4.92
N THR A 138 -8.18 -14.44 4.94
CA THR A 138 -7.97 -13.04 5.38
C THR A 138 -7.72 -12.08 4.22
N ALA A 139 -7.63 -12.59 2.99
CA ALA A 139 -7.52 -11.78 1.79
C ALA A 139 -8.77 -10.91 1.54
N PRO A 140 -8.66 -9.78 0.82
CA PRO A 140 -7.41 -9.20 0.29
C PRO A 140 -6.59 -8.47 1.37
N HIS A 141 -5.28 -8.69 1.34
CA HIS A 141 -4.31 -7.99 2.21
C HIS A 141 -3.81 -6.71 1.54
N LYS A 142 -3.71 -5.61 2.30
CA LYS A 142 -3.05 -4.37 1.87
C LYS A 142 -2.02 -3.94 2.90
N HIS A 143 -0.82 -3.58 2.44
CA HIS A 143 0.20 -3.01 3.31
C HIS A 143 0.05 -1.49 3.35
N TYR A 144 0.42 -0.94 4.50
CA TYR A 144 0.49 0.48 4.76
C TYR A 144 1.83 0.75 5.41
N VAL A 145 2.48 1.86 5.10
CA VAL A 145 3.76 2.23 5.72
C VAL A 145 3.48 3.34 6.69
N GLY A 146 3.75 3.14 7.98
CA GLY A 146 3.62 4.16 9.01
C GLY A 146 4.98 4.45 9.62
N PHE A 147 5.58 5.57 9.24
CA PHE A 147 6.84 6.01 9.83
C PHE A 147 6.61 6.94 11.01
N ARG A 148 7.54 6.89 11.97
CA ARG A 148 7.45 7.72 13.17
C ARG A 148 7.91 9.17 12.94
N TYR A 149 8.96 9.38 12.14
CA TYR A 149 9.58 10.72 11.99
C TYR A 149 9.63 11.25 10.56
N ALA A 150 9.44 10.38 9.57
CA ALA A 150 9.42 10.74 8.16
C ALA A 150 8.03 10.47 7.57
N LYS A 151 7.72 11.07 6.43
CA LYS A 151 6.48 10.78 5.72
C LYS A 151 6.57 9.41 5.00
N PRO A 152 5.47 8.67 4.86
CA PRO A 152 4.15 8.89 5.47
C PRO A 152 4.16 8.67 6.99
N LEU A 153 3.57 9.61 7.75
CA LEU A 153 3.52 9.50 9.21
C LEU A 153 2.50 8.45 9.62
N MET A 154 2.67 7.91 10.83
CA MET A 154 1.79 6.88 11.37
C MET A 154 0.34 7.35 11.47
N GLU A 155 0.13 8.59 11.89
CA GLU A 155 -1.17 9.21 12.05
C GLU A 155 -1.88 9.40 10.69
N ASP A 156 -1.13 9.89 9.69
CA ASP A 156 -1.62 10.04 8.31
C ASP A 156 -2.03 8.67 7.73
N THR A 157 -1.20 7.67 7.99
CA THR A 157 -1.41 6.30 7.49
C THR A 157 -2.62 5.66 8.15
N LEU A 158 -2.79 5.85 9.46
CA LEU A 158 -3.93 5.34 10.20
C LEU A 158 -5.24 5.97 9.72
N ALA A 159 -5.22 7.24 9.30
CA ALA A 159 -6.38 7.89 8.70
C ALA A 159 -6.75 7.33 7.30
N GLU A 160 -5.81 6.70 6.59
CA GLU A 160 -6.04 6.05 5.28
C GLU A 160 -6.56 4.60 5.41
N MET A 161 -6.40 3.96 6.57
CA MET A 161 -6.75 2.55 6.83
C MET A 161 -8.24 2.34 7.09
#